data_AF-A0A7K0I865-F1
#
_entry.id   AF-A0A7K0I865-F1
#
_cell.length_a   1.000
_cell.length_b   1.000
_cell.length_c   1.000
_cell.angle_alpha   90.00
_cell.angle_beta   90.00
_cell.angle_gamma   90.00
#
_symmetry.space_group_name_H-M   'P 1'
#
loop_
_entity.id
_entity.type
_entity.pdbx_description
1 polymer ?
#
loop_
_entity_poly.entity_id
_entity_poly.type
_entity_poly.pdbx_seq_one_letter_code
_entity_poly.pdbx_strand_id
1 'polypeptide(L)'
;MSNGATYQSSYRRFPLRLRAILRDTRGFMLAEQLVSVIFIGLLGIIVAAGIGAAMSVYANITRQTQADQMLFQAVARVSDEFSYALSVEGNNDIERQSGGNEIYFVSATLHEPCALINSEFGRGIELAANSGYSNLAPTQHGLKAVISELVYYRKAKDNISAGTWTFRIQIVPENATETTVYAETTMTVKRIGS
;
A
#
# COMPACT_ATOMS: atom_id res chain seq x y z
N MET A 1 3.11 -36.56 -106.83
CA MET A 1 3.17 -35.21 -106.23
C MET A 1 1.88 -35.02 -105.44
N SER A 2 1.79 -35.56 -104.22
CA SER A 2 2.30 -35.06 -102.92
C SER A 2 1.33 -34.11 -102.23
N ASN A 3 1.13 -34.40 -100.93
CA ASN A 3 0.56 -33.60 -99.83
C ASN A 3 -0.84 -34.09 -99.45
N GLY A 4 -1.04 -34.92 -98.42
CA GLY A 4 -0.38 -34.92 -97.11
C GLY A 4 -1.21 -34.11 -96.13
N ALA A 5 -2.39 -34.61 -95.75
CA ALA A 5 -3.22 -33.98 -94.73
C ALA A 5 -2.82 -34.51 -93.35
N THR A 6 -1.92 -33.75 -92.72
CA THR A 6 -1.35 -34.01 -91.41
C THR A 6 -2.36 -33.68 -90.31
N TYR A 7 -2.55 -34.61 -89.38
CA TYR A 7 -3.15 -34.40 -88.06
C TYR A 7 -2.45 -33.28 -87.29
N GLN A 8 -3.17 -32.46 -86.52
CA GLN A 8 -2.73 -31.97 -85.20
C GLN A 8 -3.89 -31.26 -84.49
N SER A 9 -4.51 -31.92 -83.52
CA SER A 9 -4.14 -31.97 -82.10
C SER A 9 -4.70 -30.78 -81.31
N SER A 10 -5.85 -31.05 -80.70
CA SER A 10 -6.44 -30.26 -79.62
C SER A 10 -5.51 -30.32 -78.40
N TYR A 11 -4.74 -29.26 -78.14
CA TYR A 11 -3.99 -29.14 -76.89
C TYR A 11 -4.22 -27.77 -76.23
N ARG A 12 -4.86 -27.88 -75.06
CA ARG A 12 -4.63 -27.10 -73.83
C ARG A 12 -4.77 -25.57 -73.92
N ARG A 13 -6.00 -25.09 -73.71
CA ARG A 13 -6.25 -23.76 -73.11
C ARG A 13 -6.67 -23.87 -71.64
N PHE A 14 -5.80 -24.40 -70.78
CA PHE A 14 -6.01 -24.32 -69.32
C PHE A 14 -4.71 -24.23 -68.51
N PRO A 15 -3.86 -23.19 -68.72
CA PRO A 15 -3.05 -22.75 -67.58
C PRO A 15 -2.94 -21.24 -67.39
N LEU A 16 -3.69 -20.41 -68.14
CA LEU A 16 -3.55 -18.95 -68.06
C LEU A 16 -4.52 -18.27 -67.09
N ARG A 17 -5.68 -18.87 -66.79
CA ARG A 17 -6.66 -18.28 -65.85
C ARG A 17 -6.27 -18.41 -64.38
N LEU A 18 -5.56 -19.46 -63.97
CA LEU A 18 -5.10 -19.62 -62.58
C LEU A 18 -3.96 -18.65 -62.20
N ARG A 19 -3.07 -18.33 -63.14
CA ARG A 19 -1.96 -17.40 -62.88
C ARG A 19 -2.41 -15.94 -62.74
N ALA A 20 -3.54 -15.57 -63.36
CA ALA A 20 -4.11 -14.23 -63.22
C ALA A 20 -4.84 -14.03 -61.89
N ILE A 21 -5.49 -15.08 -61.37
CA ILE A 21 -6.17 -15.06 -60.07
C ILE A 21 -5.16 -15.06 -58.90
N LEU A 22 -4.02 -15.75 -59.06
CA LEU A 22 -2.92 -15.71 -58.07
C LEU A 22 -2.09 -14.42 -58.10
N ARG A 23 -2.17 -13.65 -59.19
CA ARG A 23 -1.49 -12.36 -59.37
C ARG A 23 -2.46 -11.20 -59.17
N ASP A 24 -3.47 -11.37 -58.32
CA ASP A 24 -4.30 -10.27 -57.87
C ASP A 24 -3.64 -9.65 -56.63
N THR A 25 -2.73 -8.70 -56.86
CA THR A 25 -2.07 -7.90 -55.82
C THR A 25 -3.06 -7.13 -54.95
N ARG A 26 -4.33 -7.04 -55.36
CA ARG A 26 -5.44 -6.48 -54.56
C ARG A 26 -5.71 -7.29 -53.29
N GLY A 27 -5.52 -8.61 -53.33
CA GLY A 27 -5.63 -9.48 -52.15
C GLY A 27 -4.49 -9.28 -51.14
N PHE A 28 -3.30 -8.91 -51.61
CA PHE A 28 -2.14 -8.61 -50.75
C PHE A 28 -2.33 -7.28 -50.00
N MET A 29 -2.92 -6.28 -50.65
CA MET A 29 -3.26 -4.99 -50.04
C MET A 29 -4.39 -5.11 -49.00
N LEU A 30 -5.39 -5.97 -49.26
CA LEU A 30 -6.43 -6.31 -48.28
C LEU A 30 -5.88 -7.10 -47.09
N ALA A 31 -4.96 -8.04 -47.32
CA ALA A 31 -4.31 -8.80 -46.25
C ALA A 31 -3.43 -7.90 -45.37
N GLU A 32 -2.65 -7.00 -45.97
CA GLU A 32 -1.83 -6.02 -45.26
C GLU A 32 -2.70 -5.05 -44.42
N GLN A 33 -3.81 -4.56 -44.98
CA GLN A 33 -4.76 -3.73 -44.22
C GLN A 33 -5.45 -4.52 -43.10
N LEU A 34 -5.83 -5.78 -43.32
CA LEU A 34 -6.41 -6.62 -42.28
C LEU A 34 -5.43 -6.82 -41.12
N VAL A 35 -4.16 -7.10 -41.43
CA VAL A 35 -3.11 -7.24 -40.42
C VAL A 35 -2.92 -5.93 -39.66
N SER A 36 -2.93 -4.78 -40.33
CA SER A 36 -2.86 -3.47 -39.67
C SER A 36 -4.03 -3.21 -38.72
N VAL A 37 -5.27 -3.49 -39.16
CA VAL A 37 -6.47 -3.33 -38.32
C VAL A 37 -6.45 -4.26 -37.12
N ILE A 38 -6.06 -5.53 -37.32
CA ILE A 38 -5.88 -6.49 -36.23
C ILE A 38 -4.80 -5.99 -35.27
N PHE A 39 -3.67 -5.52 -35.78
CA PHE A 39 -2.56 -5.05 -34.95
C PHE A 39 -2.93 -3.81 -34.13
N ILE A 40 -3.60 -2.83 -34.73
CA ILE A 40 -4.11 -1.63 -34.04
C ILE A 40 -5.17 -2.02 -33.01
N GLY A 41 -6.09 -2.93 -33.36
CA GLY A 41 -7.12 -3.43 -32.45
C GLY A 41 -6.54 -4.16 -31.24
N LEU A 42 -5.58 -5.06 -31.46
CA LEU A 42 -4.88 -5.78 -30.40
C LEU A 42 -4.04 -4.84 -29.54
N LEU A 43 -3.33 -3.88 -30.15
CA LEU A 43 -2.59 -2.84 -29.43
C LEU A 43 -3.52 -2.01 -28.54
N GLY A 44 -4.70 -1.64 -29.04
CA GLY A 44 -5.70 -0.90 -28.26
C GLY A 44 -6.17 -1.66 -27.02
N ILE A 45 -6.46 -2.96 -27.15
CA ILE A 45 -6.86 -3.81 -26.02
C ILE A 45 -5.74 -3.94 -25.00
N ILE A 46 -4.49 -4.15 -25.47
CA ILE A 46 -3.31 -4.25 -24.59
C ILE A 46 -3.09 -2.95 -23.82
N VAL A 47 -3.20 -1.79 -24.47
CA VAL A 47 -3.04 -0.48 -23.82
C VAL A 47 -4.17 -0.23 -22.80
N ALA A 48 -5.42 -0.51 -23.16
CA ALA A 48 -6.55 -0.35 -22.25
C ALA A 48 -6.42 -1.22 -20.99
N ALA A 49 -6.04 -2.49 -21.16
CA ALA A 49 -5.78 -3.40 -20.04
C ALA A 49 -4.55 -2.99 -19.23
N GLY A 50 -3.48 -2.54 -19.90
CA GLY A 50 -2.23 -2.10 -19.28
C GLY A 50 -2.40 -0.85 -18.41
N ILE A 51 -3.19 0.12 -18.86
CA ILE A 51 -3.50 1.33 -18.06
C ILE A 51 -4.27 0.97 -16.79
N GLY A 52 -5.25 0.06 -16.88
CA GLY A 52 -6.00 -0.42 -15.71
C GLY A 52 -5.11 -1.08 -14.65
N ALA A 53 -4.20 -1.96 -15.09
CA ALA A 53 -3.23 -2.61 -14.21
C ALA A 53 -2.21 -1.63 -13.62
N ALA A 54 -1.77 -0.63 -14.41
CA ALA A 54 -0.86 0.39 -13.91
C ALA A 54 -1.53 1.27 -12.84
N MET A 55 -2.78 1.70 -13.06
CA MET A 55 -3.51 2.53 -12.09
C MET A 55 -3.72 1.82 -10.75
N SER A 56 -3.98 0.51 -10.75
CA SER A 56 -4.12 -0.25 -9.50
C SER A 56 -2.79 -0.34 -8.71
N VAL A 57 -1.67 -0.51 -9.42
CA VAL A 57 -0.33 -0.48 -8.82
C VAL A 57 0.00 0.90 -8.26
N TYR A 58 -0.29 1.98 -9.01
CA TYR A 58 -0.08 3.35 -8.52
C TYR A 58 -0.91 3.64 -7.26
N ALA A 59 -2.19 3.28 -7.23
CA ALA A 59 -3.05 3.49 -6.08
C ALA A 59 -2.53 2.77 -4.82
N ASN A 60 -2.00 1.55 -4.97
CA ASN A 60 -1.41 0.80 -3.87
C ASN A 60 -0.09 1.41 -3.39
N ILE A 61 0.81 1.82 -4.32
CA ILE A 61 2.09 2.46 -3.97
C ILE A 61 1.85 3.77 -3.23
N THR A 62 0.90 4.60 -3.69
CA THR A 62 0.56 5.86 -3.03
C THR A 62 0.01 5.61 -1.63
N ARG A 63 -0.88 4.62 -1.45
CA ARG A 63 -1.43 4.29 -0.12
C ARG A 63 -0.35 3.77 0.83
N GLN A 64 0.56 2.91 0.35
CA GLN A 64 1.67 2.44 1.18
C GLN A 64 2.59 3.58 1.61
N THR A 65 2.92 4.48 0.69
CA THR A 65 3.76 5.65 0.99
C THR A 65 3.09 6.57 2.02
N GLN A 66 1.78 6.78 1.91
CA GLN A 66 1.00 7.54 2.90
C GLN A 66 1.02 6.85 4.27
N ALA A 67 0.90 5.52 4.31
CA ALA A 67 0.98 4.76 5.55
C ALA A 67 2.35 4.89 6.21
N ASP A 68 3.44 4.76 5.45
CA ASP A 68 4.81 4.88 5.98
C ASP A 68 5.07 6.30 6.51
N GLN A 69 4.64 7.35 5.79
CA GLN A 69 4.74 8.73 6.25
C GLN A 69 3.96 8.95 7.55
N MET A 70 2.73 8.43 7.62
CA MET A 70 1.91 8.51 8.82
C MET A 70 2.55 7.78 10.00
N LEU A 71 3.13 6.60 9.76
CA LEU A 71 3.84 5.83 10.77
C LEU A 71 5.01 6.63 11.35
N PHE A 72 5.85 7.23 10.51
CA PHE A 72 6.97 8.04 10.98
C PHE A 72 6.52 9.24 11.82
N GLN A 73 5.45 9.92 11.40
CA GLN A 73 4.90 11.05 12.16
C GLN A 73 4.32 10.61 13.50
N ALA A 74 3.54 9.52 13.53
CA ALA A 74 2.94 8.99 14.75
C ALA A 74 4.03 8.54 15.73
N VAL A 75 5.03 7.82 15.24
CA VAL A 75 6.18 7.37 16.03
C VAL A 75 6.96 8.54 16.61
N ALA A 76 7.25 9.57 15.81
CA ALA A 76 7.98 10.75 16.30
C ALA A 76 7.23 11.44 17.45
N ARG A 77 5.91 11.67 17.28
CA ARG A 77 5.10 12.34 18.30
C ARG A 77 4.94 11.52 19.58
N VAL A 78 4.70 10.21 19.45
CA VAL A 78 4.60 9.30 20.61
C VAL A 78 5.96 9.16 21.31
N SER A 79 7.05 9.07 20.54
CA SER A 79 8.41 9.02 21.07
C SER A 79 8.77 10.28 21.84
N ASP A 80 8.44 11.46 21.32
CA ASP A 80 8.70 12.74 22.00
C ASP A 80 7.93 12.80 23.31
N GLU A 81 6.64 12.46 23.28
CA GLU A 81 5.78 12.49 24.47
C GLU A 81 6.32 11.55 25.57
N PHE A 82 6.77 10.35 25.21
CA PHE A 82 7.36 9.40 26.16
C PHE A 82 8.77 9.75 26.61
N SER A 83 9.60 10.34 25.73
CA SER A 83 10.95 10.78 26.07
C SER A 83 10.91 11.86 27.15
N TYR A 84 9.96 12.78 27.04
CA TYR A 84 9.85 13.96 27.92
C TYR A 84 8.81 13.81 29.03
N ALA A 85 8.13 12.65 29.14
CA ALA A 85 7.18 12.38 30.21
C ALA A 85 7.78 12.71 31.59
N LEU A 86 7.09 13.54 32.39
CA LEU A 86 7.63 14.09 33.64
C LEU A 86 7.66 13.06 34.77
N SER A 87 6.69 12.16 34.80
CA SER A 87 6.62 11.03 35.71
C SER A 87 5.75 9.92 35.12
N VAL A 88 5.91 8.70 35.64
CA VAL A 88 5.08 7.55 35.27
C VAL A 88 4.49 6.97 36.54
N GLU A 89 3.17 6.83 36.56
CA GLU A 89 2.44 6.26 37.69
C GLU A 89 2.61 4.73 37.75
N GLY A 90 2.19 4.15 38.86
CA GLY A 90 2.34 2.72 39.13
C GLY A 90 3.60 2.36 39.92
N ASN A 91 3.57 1.18 40.52
CA ASN A 91 4.62 0.68 41.43
C ASN A 91 5.26 -0.61 40.92
N ASN A 92 4.84 -1.12 39.78
CA ASN A 92 5.38 -2.35 39.23
C ASN A 92 6.75 -2.07 38.61
N ASP A 93 7.60 -3.09 38.60
CA ASP A 93 8.89 -3.04 37.90
C ASP A 93 8.69 -2.86 36.38
N ILE A 94 7.56 -3.35 35.86
CA ILE A 94 7.15 -3.21 34.47
C ILE A 94 5.64 -2.95 34.43
N GLU A 95 5.25 -1.82 33.87
CA GLU A 95 3.85 -1.51 33.58
C GLU A 95 3.52 -1.92 32.16
N ARG A 96 2.41 -2.61 31.94
CA ARG A 96 1.93 -3.03 30.62
C ARG A 96 0.50 -2.60 30.43
N GLN A 97 0.22 -1.98 29.29
CA GLN A 97 -1.16 -1.68 28.91
C GLN A 97 -1.89 -2.98 28.56
N SER A 98 -3.04 -3.21 29.17
CA SER A 98 -3.84 -4.42 28.96
C SER A 98 -5.32 -4.16 29.18
N GLY A 99 -6.13 -4.27 28.12
CA GLY A 99 -7.58 -4.44 28.16
C GLY A 99 -8.37 -3.65 29.21
N GLY A 100 -8.08 -2.35 29.36
CA GLY A 100 -8.70 -1.46 30.36
C GLY A 100 -7.80 -1.06 31.54
N ASN A 101 -6.52 -1.45 31.50
CA ASN A 101 -5.49 -0.92 32.37
C ASN A 101 -4.54 -0.05 31.55
N GLU A 102 -4.77 1.26 31.54
CA GLU A 102 -3.88 2.24 30.93
C GLU A 102 -2.67 2.54 31.82
N ILE A 103 -1.54 2.87 31.19
CA ILE A 103 -0.38 3.39 31.91
C ILE A 103 -0.53 4.91 31.99
N TYR A 104 -0.72 5.42 33.21
CA TYR A 104 -0.79 6.85 33.46
C TYR A 104 0.60 7.46 33.59
N PHE A 105 0.80 8.61 32.96
CA PHE A 105 2.04 9.39 33.04
C PHE A 105 1.72 10.87 32.93
N VAL A 106 2.61 11.72 33.43
CA VAL A 106 2.46 13.17 33.29
C VAL A 106 3.03 13.60 31.95
N SER A 107 2.16 14.07 31.07
CA SER A 107 2.50 14.52 29.72
C SER A 107 3.42 15.74 29.76
N ALA A 108 4.42 15.77 28.87
CA ALA A 108 5.26 16.94 28.66
C ALA A 108 4.51 18.07 27.95
N THR A 109 3.56 17.71 27.09
CA THR A 109 2.76 18.67 26.31
C THR A 109 1.66 19.28 27.18
N LEU A 110 0.86 18.44 27.85
CA LEU A 110 -0.30 18.87 28.62
C LEU A 110 0.03 19.26 30.07
N HIS A 111 1.22 18.89 30.57
CA HIS A 111 1.65 19.12 31.96
C HIS A 111 0.68 18.58 33.02
N GLU A 112 -0.06 17.52 32.68
CA GLU A 112 -1.03 16.88 33.57
C GLU A 112 -0.97 15.35 33.40
N PRO A 113 -1.47 14.58 34.39
CA PRO A 113 -1.62 13.14 34.28
C PRO A 113 -2.54 12.77 33.11
N CYS A 114 -2.07 11.87 32.27
CA CYS A 114 -2.79 11.38 31.11
C CYS A 114 -2.42 9.93 30.81
N ALA A 115 -3.22 9.30 29.95
CA ALA A 115 -2.95 8.01 29.36
C ALA A 115 -2.91 8.12 27.84
N LEU A 116 -2.06 7.31 27.20
CA LEU A 116 -2.07 7.17 25.74
C LEU A 116 -3.08 6.09 25.35
N ILE A 117 -4.09 6.47 24.57
CA ILE A 117 -5.19 5.58 24.19
C ILE A 117 -5.43 5.59 22.68
N ASN A 118 -6.05 4.52 22.20
CA ASN A 118 -6.66 4.52 20.88
C ASN A 118 -8.03 5.18 20.98
N SER A 119 -8.31 6.14 20.10
CA SER A 119 -9.57 6.87 20.09
C SER A 119 -10.76 5.96 19.82
N GLU A 120 -11.77 6.01 20.69
CA GLU A 120 -13.06 5.32 20.48
C GLU A 120 -13.84 5.89 19.29
N PHE A 121 -13.60 7.17 18.97
CA PHE A 121 -14.24 7.87 17.84
C PHE A 121 -13.45 7.75 16.54
N GLY A 122 -12.48 6.82 16.48
CA GLY A 122 -11.71 6.56 15.28
C GLY A 122 -10.71 7.65 14.90
N ARG A 123 -10.35 8.55 15.83
CA ARG A 123 -9.48 9.71 15.55
C ARG A 123 -7.99 9.39 15.54
N GLY A 124 -7.60 8.15 15.80
CA GLY A 124 -6.21 7.70 15.86
C GLY A 124 -5.73 7.54 17.30
N ILE A 125 -4.53 8.03 17.61
CA ILE A 125 -3.94 7.98 18.95
C ILE A 125 -4.23 9.28 19.69
N GLU A 126 -4.76 9.20 20.90
CA GLU A 126 -5.13 10.34 21.74
C GLU A 126 -4.44 10.26 23.12
N LEU A 127 -4.12 11.43 23.67
CA LEU A 127 -3.81 11.61 25.08
C LEU A 127 -5.13 11.87 25.80
N ALA A 128 -5.52 10.95 26.68
CA ALA A 128 -6.68 11.09 27.56
C ALA A 128 -6.22 11.68 28.88
N ALA A 129 -6.53 12.94 29.11
CA ALA A 129 -6.24 13.65 30.34
C ALA A 129 -7.54 14.12 31.02
N ASN A 130 -7.43 14.61 32.26
CA ASN A 130 -8.59 15.13 32.97
C ASN A 130 -9.21 16.36 32.29
N SER A 131 -8.41 17.17 31.62
CA SER A 131 -8.89 18.33 30.86
C SER A 131 -9.61 17.95 29.55
N GLY A 132 -9.45 16.70 29.09
CA GLY A 132 -10.08 16.17 27.89
C GLY A 132 -9.13 15.31 27.04
N TYR A 133 -9.52 15.11 25.78
CA TYR A 133 -8.76 14.33 24.80
C TYR A 133 -7.97 15.23 23.86
N SER A 134 -6.67 14.97 23.73
CA SER A 134 -5.80 15.64 22.76
C SER A 134 -5.28 14.66 21.73
N ASN A 135 -5.46 14.97 20.44
CA ASN A 135 -5.09 14.06 19.37
C ASN A 135 -3.59 14.15 19.06
N LEU A 136 -2.86 13.07 19.34
CA LEU A 136 -1.42 12.99 19.14
C LEU A 136 -1.10 12.55 17.71
N ALA A 137 -1.78 11.52 17.20
CA ALA A 137 -1.61 11.03 15.84
C ALA A 137 -2.98 11.00 15.11
N PRO A 138 -3.36 12.08 14.42
CA PRO A 138 -4.67 12.20 13.82
C PRO A 138 -4.82 11.30 12.59
N THR A 139 -6.05 10.87 12.34
CA THR A 139 -6.44 10.14 11.13
C THR A 139 -6.22 11.00 9.88
N GLN A 140 -5.64 10.43 8.83
CA GLN A 140 -5.32 11.11 7.58
C GLN A 140 -5.48 10.16 6.39
N HIS A 141 -5.98 10.66 5.26
CA HIS A 141 -6.11 9.87 4.01
C HIS A 141 -6.88 8.54 4.16
N GLY A 142 -7.84 8.47 5.08
CA GLY A 142 -8.58 7.23 5.39
C GLY A 142 -7.76 6.17 6.14
N LEU A 143 -6.64 6.57 6.75
CA LEU A 143 -5.76 5.77 7.59
C LEU A 143 -5.72 6.35 8.99
N LYS A 144 -5.60 5.48 10.00
CA LYS A 144 -5.41 5.85 11.41
C LYS A 144 -4.23 5.10 12.00
N ALA A 145 -3.52 5.76 12.92
CA ALA A 145 -2.51 5.13 13.74
C ALA A 145 -3.18 4.53 14.98
N VAL A 146 -2.74 3.34 15.39
CA VAL A 146 -3.17 2.68 16.61
C VAL A 146 -1.98 2.12 17.37
N ILE A 147 -2.05 2.15 18.68
CA ILE A 147 -1.08 1.48 19.57
C ILE A 147 -1.60 0.08 19.83
N SER A 148 -0.80 -0.92 19.50
CA SER A 148 -1.13 -2.32 19.75
C SER A 148 -0.40 -2.90 20.97
N GLU A 149 0.69 -2.27 21.39
CA GLU A 149 1.46 -2.68 22.57
C GLU A 149 2.09 -1.44 23.21
N LEU A 150 2.03 -1.35 24.55
CA LEU A 150 2.68 -0.30 25.33
C LEU A 150 3.19 -0.87 26.66
N VAL A 151 4.47 -0.66 26.92
CA VAL A 151 5.17 -1.16 28.09
C VAL A 151 6.11 -0.09 28.63
N TYR A 152 6.13 0.11 29.94
CA TYR A 152 7.12 0.92 30.64
C TYR A 152 7.97 0.07 31.58
N TYR A 153 9.28 0.17 31.45
CA TYR A 153 10.27 -0.54 32.26
C TYR A 153 10.80 0.39 33.34
N ARG A 154 10.25 0.29 34.56
CA ARG A 154 10.72 1.06 35.72
C ARG A 154 12.09 0.56 36.20
N LYS A 155 12.30 -0.75 36.16
CA LYS A 155 13.61 -1.39 36.39
C LYS A 155 14.14 -2.01 35.10
N ALA A 156 15.47 -2.15 35.04
CA ALA A 156 16.11 -2.84 33.93
C ALA A 156 15.68 -4.31 33.88
N LYS A 157 15.40 -4.80 32.67
CA LYS A 157 15.06 -6.21 32.44
C LYS A 157 15.57 -6.62 31.06
N ASP A 158 16.17 -7.80 30.99
CA ASP A 158 16.78 -8.34 29.78
C ASP A 158 17.78 -7.31 29.20
N ASN A 159 17.61 -6.89 27.94
CA ASN A 159 18.44 -5.88 27.29
C ASN A 159 17.84 -4.46 27.35
N ILE A 160 16.83 -4.22 28.19
CA ILE A 160 16.12 -2.94 28.29
C ILE A 160 16.53 -2.23 29.58
N SER A 161 16.93 -0.97 29.45
CA SER A 161 17.34 -0.12 30.57
C SER A 161 16.15 0.27 31.44
N ALA A 162 16.40 0.60 32.72
CA ALA A 162 15.40 1.27 33.54
C ALA A 162 14.99 2.62 32.94
N GLY A 163 13.74 3.04 33.19
CA GLY A 163 13.18 4.28 32.68
C GLY A 163 12.88 4.27 31.19
N THR A 164 12.58 3.10 30.61
CA THR A 164 12.42 2.94 29.16
C THR A 164 10.98 2.60 28.79
N TRP A 165 10.48 3.22 27.73
CA TRP A 165 9.22 2.88 27.09
C TRP A 165 9.48 1.97 25.89
N THR A 166 8.63 0.96 25.71
CA THR A 166 8.54 0.18 24.47
C THR A 166 7.10 0.22 23.99
N PHE A 167 6.90 0.60 22.74
CA PHE A 167 5.57 0.71 22.15
C PHE A 167 5.55 0.24 20.70
N ARG A 168 4.41 -0.27 20.27
CA ARG A 168 4.16 -0.69 18.89
C ARG A 168 3.04 0.13 18.29
N ILE A 169 3.32 0.76 17.15
CA ILE A 169 2.33 1.52 16.37
C ILE A 169 2.04 0.78 15.07
N GLN A 170 0.77 0.70 14.72
CA GLN A 170 0.28 0.15 13.47
C GLN A 170 -0.54 1.21 12.74
N ILE A 171 -0.40 1.27 11.41
CA ILE A 171 -1.25 2.06 10.53
C ILE A 171 -2.28 1.14 9.90
N VAL A 172 -3.54 1.43 10.19
CA VAL A 172 -4.69 0.65 9.76
C VAL A 172 -5.66 1.56 9.01
N PRO A 173 -6.54 1.02 8.14
CA PRO A 173 -7.64 1.82 7.61
C PRO A 173 -8.49 2.44 8.73
N GLU A 174 -9.03 3.63 8.49
CA GLU A 174 -9.90 4.33 9.45
C GLU A 174 -11.08 3.45 9.90
N ASN A 175 -11.67 2.73 8.94
CA ASN A 175 -12.78 1.80 9.14
C ASN A 175 -12.34 0.36 9.42
N ALA A 176 -11.09 0.14 9.84
CA ALA A 176 -10.55 -1.21 10.01
C ALA A 176 -11.30 -2.01 11.09
N THR A 177 -11.84 -3.16 10.68
CA THR A 177 -12.18 -4.29 11.55
C THR A 177 -10.94 -5.19 11.66
N GLU A 178 -9.96 -4.73 12.43
CA GLU A 178 -8.85 -5.45 13.08
C GLU A 178 -7.83 -6.25 12.24
N THR A 179 -8.02 -6.50 10.94
CA THR A 179 -7.15 -7.45 10.19
C THR A 179 -6.20 -6.83 9.17
N THR A 180 -6.33 -5.54 8.85
CA THR A 180 -5.50 -4.91 7.81
C THR A 180 -4.52 -3.91 8.43
N VAL A 181 -3.24 -4.24 8.36
CA VAL A 181 -2.12 -3.39 8.77
C VAL A 181 -1.30 -3.04 7.53
N TYR A 182 -1.18 -1.74 7.23
CA TYR A 182 -0.40 -1.26 6.09
C TYR A 182 1.07 -1.03 6.45
N ALA A 183 1.33 -0.54 7.65
CA ALA A 183 2.66 -0.30 8.15
C ALA A 183 2.68 -0.51 9.66
N GLU A 184 3.79 -1.01 10.20
CA GLU A 184 3.96 -1.15 11.64
C GLU A 184 5.41 -0.98 12.05
N THR A 185 5.61 -0.55 13.29
CA THR A 185 6.94 -0.55 13.90
C THR A 185 6.86 -0.66 15.41
N THR A 186 7.94 -1.18 16.01
CA THR A 186 8.14 -1.21 17.46
C THR A 186 9.32 -0.32 17.80
N MET A 187 9.12 0.58 18.75
CA MET A 187 10.13 1.54 19.19
C MET A 187 10.40 1.40 20.67
N THR A 188 11.64 1.67 21.04
CA THR A 188 12.12 1.67 22.42
C THR A 188 12.81 2.99 22.70
N VAL A 189 12.32 3.72 23.70
CA VAL A 189 12.70 5.11 23.96
C VAL A 189 12.97 5.30 25.44
N LYS A 190 14.12 5.87 25.78
CA LYS A 190 14.48 6.14 27.18
C LYS A 190 13.92 7.49 27.62
N ARG A 191 13.25 7.52 28.77
CA ARG A 191 12.76 8.75 29.39
C ARG A 191 13.94 9.59 29.88
N ILE A 192 13.94 10.87 29.54
CA ILE A 192 14.97 11.83 29.97
C ILE A 192 14.74 12.17 31.44
N GLY A 193 15.81 12.15 32.24
CA GLY A 193 15.72 12.39 33.69
C GLY A 193 15.18 11.20 34.51
N SER A 194 15.23 9.98 33.96
CA SER A 194 14.99 8.72 34.68
C SER A 194 16.24 8.07 35.23
#